data_AF-A0AAD2EVN7-F1
#
_entry.id   AF-A0AAD2EVN7-F1
#
_cell.length_a   1.000
_cell.length_b   1.000
_cell.length_c   1.000
_cell.angle_alpha   90.00
_cell.angle_beta   90.00
_cell.angle_gamma   90.00
#
_symmetry.space_group_name_H-M   'P 1'
#
loop_
_entity.id
_entity.type
_entity.pdbx_description
1 polymer ?
#
loop_
_entity_poly.entity_id
_entity_poly.type
_entity_poly.pdbx_seq_one_letter_code
_entity_poly.pdbx_strand_id
1 'polypeptide(L)'
;MTKINLLGMLTIGLASCMALPALAQTPSASISVKAIHHAGHVRYSYSVTNTGTTPIGHFWIGGASSDNGQLTLSLTSMPRPLPGSLVLSSEGATAPTGWAGIIITADEEPAFAIDFTDLKDYQRRMPAWKSRGSEPKPASAANYIAPGETRTGFELIAPAIDVEYLHNATVFSDKDVSASVTIQNADKQPPNVGLQGKVQQVGQQGIIETKLNVTDNVDPAPEHVVSLTRSDAATGANVEQLTPPKNVREFRVPAIPGKAYTLTVTAIDASGNAGVGRFSWSTPTRSTEPPKK
;
A
#
# COMPACT_ATOMS: atom_id res chain seq x y z
N MET A 1 -29.39 -17.06 -87.95
CA MET A 1 -29.17 -17.83 -86.71
C MET A 1 -27.75 -17.59 -86.25
N THR A 2 -27.60 -16.82 -85.18
CA THR A 2 -26.32 -16.31 -84.68
C THR A 2 -25.82 -17.25 -83.58
N LYS A 3 -24.58 -17.75 -83.67
CA LYS A 3 -23.89 -18.38 -82.54
C LYS A 3 -22.53 -17.74 -82.35
N ILE A 4 -22.42 -17.06 -81.22
CA ILE A 4 -21.23 -16.41 -80.66
C ILE A 4 -20.39 -17.51 -79.99
N ASN A 5 -19.10 -17.63 -80.35
CA ASN A 5 -18.15 -18.45 -79.61
C ASN A 5 -17.45 -17.58 -78.56
N LEU A 6 -17.61 -18.02 -77.31
CA LEU A 6 -17.19 -17.35 -76.08
C LEU A 6 -15.71 -17.64 -75.81
N LEU A 7 -14.94 -16.56 -75.64
CA LEU A 7 -13.53 -16.56 -75.26
C LEU A 7 -13.43 -16.80 -73.74
N GLY A 8 -12.92 -17.96 -73.32
CA GLY A 8 -12.66 -18.26 -71.91
C GLY A 8 -11.24 -17.84 -71.51
N MET A 9 -11.10 -16.66 -70.88
CA MET A 9 -9.89 -16.29 -70.15
C MET A 9 -9.88 -16.97 -68.78
N LEU A 10 -8.88 -17.82 -68.54
CA LEU A 10 -8.58 -18.41 -67.23
C LEU A 10 -7.64 -17.47 -66.46
N THR A 11 -8.19 -16.71 -65.50
CA THR A 11 -7.40 -15.87 -64.59
C THR A 11 -6.96 -16.70 -63.39
N ILE A 12 -5.67 -17.04 -63.31
CA ILE A 12 -5.06 -17.67 -62.13
C ILE A 12 -4.78 -16.56 -61.11
N GLY A 13 -5.66 -16.42 -60.12
CA GLY A 13 -5.43 -15.55 -58.96
C GLY A 13 -4.47 -16.19 -57.97
N LEU A 14 -3.22 -15.73 -57.95
CA LEU A 14 -2.27 -16.00 -56.87
C LEU A 14 -2.73 -15.22 -55.62
N ALA A 15 -3.48 -15.88 -54.74
CA ALA A 15 -3.72 -15.38 -53.39
C ALA A 15 -2.45 -15.57 -52.55
N SER A 16 -1.56 -14.59 -52.57
CA SER A 16 -0.46 -14.50 -51.62
C SER A 16 -1.02 -14.23 -50.22
N CYS A 17 -1.15 -15.27 -49.40
CA CYS A 17 -1.37 -15.17 -47.96
C CYS A 17 -0.16 -14.47 -47.32
N MET A 18 -0.18 -13.14 -47.24
CA MET A 18 0.70 -12.43 -46.32
C MET A 18 0.20 -12.70 -44.91
N ALA A 19 0.95 -13.50 -44.14
CA ALA A 19 0.72 -13.63 -42.71
C ALA A 19 0.92 -12.25 -42.09
N LEU A 20 -0.18 -11.61 -41.66
CA LEU A 20 -0.09 -10.39 -40.86
C LEU A 20 0.70 -10.74 -39.59
N PRO A 21 1.68 -9.91 -39.19
CA PRO A 21 2.34 -10.12 -37.91
C PRO A 21 1.27 -10.12 -36.83
N ALA A 22 1.24 -11.18 -36.02
CA ALA A 22 0.36 -11.25 -34.87
C ALA A 22 0.65 -10.02 -34.00
N LEU A 23 -0.32 -9.13 -33.87
CA LEU A 23 -0.20 -7.95 -33.01
C LEU A 23 0.19 -8.44 -31.61
N ALA A 24 1.29 -7.91 -31.08
CA ALA A 24 1.75 -8.26 -29.75
C ALA A 24 0.64 -7.89 -28.77
N GLN A 25 0.04 -8.90 -28.14
CA GLN A 25 -1.11 -8.70 -27.28
C GLN A 25 -0.65 -8.13 -25.94
N THR A 26 -1.19 -6.96 -25.61
CA THR A 26 -0.97 -6.28 -24.34
C THR A 26 -1.39 -7.19 -23.18
N PRO A 27 -0.54 -7.40 -22.15
CA PRO A 27 -0.95 -8.17 -20.98
C PRO A 27 -2.08 -7.46 -20.24
N SER A 28 -2.91 -8.21 -19.53
CA SER A 28 -3.93 -7.64 -18.66
C SER A 28 -4.02 -8.43 -17.35
N ALA A 29 -4.18 -7.72 -16.25
CA ALA A 29 -4.28 -8.33 -14.92
C ALA A 29 -5.34 -7.64 -14.07
N SER A 30 -5.80 -8.37 -13.06
CA SER A 30 -6.50 -7.82 -11.91
C SER A 30 -5.58 -7.96 -10.70
N ILE A 31 -5.28 -6.85 -10.02
CA ILE A 31 -4.41 -6.84 -8.84
C ILE A 31 -5.22 -6.36 -7.66
N SER A 32 -5.20 -7.11 -6.55
CA SER A 32 -5.71 -6.66 -5.27
C SER A 32 -4.61 -6.56 -4.22
N VAL A 33 -4.78 -5.63 -3.28
CA VAL A 33 -3.85 -5.41 -2.17
C VAL A 33 -4.59 -5.45 -0.85
N LYS A 34 -3.98 -6.06 0.15
CA LYS A 34 -4.36 -5.95 1.56
C LYS A 34 -3.22 -5.24 2.29
N ALA A 35 -3.51 -4.12 2.95
CA ALA A 35 -2.54 -3.38 3.74
C ALA A 35 -2.85 -3.50 5.23
N ILE A 36 -1.84 -3.68 6.09
CA ILE A 36 -1.97 -3.71 7.56
C ILE A 36 -0.80 -3.00 8.25
N HIS A 37 -1.06 -2.37 9.39
CA HIS A 37 0.02 -1.91 10.27
C HIS A 37 0.58 -3.08 11.08
N HIS A 38 1.92 -3.21 11.09
CA HIS A 38 2.61 -4.25 11.84
C HIS A 38 3.97 -3.75 12.31
N ALA A 39 4.19 -3.71 13.63
CA ALA A 39 5.48 -3.34 14.24
C ALA A 39 6.06 -2.00 13.74
N GLY A 40 5.22 -0.96 13.64
CA GLY A 40 5.64 0.39 13.21
C GLY A 40 5.93 0.52 11.71
N HIS A 41 5.47 -0.43 10.91
CA HIS A 41 5.55 -0.44 9.45
C HIS A 41 4.17 -0.76 8.87
N VAL A 42 4.02 -0.54 7.57
CA VAL A 42 2.87 -0.98 6.78
C VAL A 42 3.29 -2.16 5.91
N ARG A 43 2.56 -3.27 6.00
CA ARG A 43 2.72 -4.42 5.12
C ARG A 43 1.62 -4.45 4.09
N TYR A 44 1.99 -4.50 2.82
CA TYR A 44 1.10 -4.70 1.68
C TYR A 44 1.26 -6.12 1.16
N SER A 45 0.17 -6.87 1.07
CA SER A 45 0.13 -8.22 0.49
C SER A 45 -0.71 -8.19 -0.79
N TYR A 46 -0.12 -8.57 -1.92
CA TYR A 46 -0.76 -8.52 -3.23
C TYR A 46 -1.21 -9.89 -3.74
N SER A 47 -2.32 -9.87 -4.48
CA SER A 47 -2.81 -10.98 -5.29
C SER A 47 -2.93 -10.51 -6.74
N VAL A 48 -2.32 -11.24 -7.66
CA VAL A 48 -2.27 -10.92 -9.08
C VAL A 48 -2.95 -12.02 -9.87
N THR A 49 -4.04 -11.68 -10.56
CA THR A 49 -4.76 -12.58 -11.48
C THR A 49 -4.49 -12.15 -12.91
N ASN A 50 -3.96 -13.05 -13.74
CA ASN A 50 -3.83 -12.80 -15.17
C ASN A 50 -5.21 -12.92 -15.84
N THR A 51 -5.74 -11.80 -16.31
CA THR A 51 -7.03 -11.74 -17.01
C THR A 51 -6.88 -11.75 -18.53
N GLY A 52 -5.64 -11.73 -19.01
CA GLY A 52 -5.29 -11.75 -20.42
C GLY A 52 -5.10 -13.16 -20.96
N THR A 53 -4.59 -13.23 -22.17
CA THR A 53 -4.28 -14.48 -22.90
C THR A 53 -2.76 -14.70 -23.05
N THR A 54 -1.95 -13.72 -22.67
CA THR A 54 -0.48 -13.81 -22.65
C THR A 54 0.00 -14.03 -21.21
N PRO A 55 1.01 -14.88 -20.97
CA PRO A 55 1.60 -15.03 -19.64
C PRO A 55 2.17 -13.71 -19.13
N ILE A 56 1.98 -13.43 -17.84
CA ILE A 56 2.61 -12.30 -17.16
C ILE A 56 3.98 -12.76 -16.65
N GLY A 57 5.05 -12.10 -17.11
CA GLY A 57 6.42 -12.39 -16.72
C GLY A 57 6.88 -11.66 -15.47
N HIS A 58 6.37 -10.45 -15.21
CA HIS A 58 6.62 -9.68 -14.00
C HIS A 58 5.62 -8.52 -13.87
N PHE A 59 5.61 -7.87 -12.70
CA PHE A 59 4.84 -6.66 -12.47
C PHE A 59 5.60 -5.70 -11.55
N TRP A 60 5.27 -4.42 -11.60
CA TRP A 60 5.78 -3.38 -10.71
C TRP A 60 4.63 -2.76 -9.95
N ILE A 61 4.91 -2.34 -8.72
CA ILE A 61 3.97 -1.63 -7.85
C ILE A 61 4.58 -0.27 -7.51
N GLY A 62 3.77 0.79 -7.51
CA GLY A 62 4.25 2.16 -7.35
C GLY A 62 4.60 2.81 -8.69
N GLY A 63 4.61 4.15 -8.72
CA GLY A 63 4.61 4.92 -9.96
C GLY A 63 5.88 4.76 -10.79
N ALA A 64 5.72 4.77 -12.12
CA ALA A 64 6.79 4.89 -13.09
C ALA A 64 7.34 6.33 -13.12
N SER A 65 7.98 6.81 -12.05
CA SER A 65 8.86 7.98 -12.16
C SER A 65 10.25 7.46 -12.57
N SER A 66 10.76 7.94 -13.69
CA SER A 66 12.02 7.50 -14.30
C SER A 66 13.27 7.84 -13.48
N ASP A 67 13.15 8.59 -12.38
CA ASP A 67 14.31 9.25 -11.79
C ASP A 67 14.50 9.05 -10.29
N ASN A 68 13.58 8.42 -9.54
CA ASN A 68 13.80 8.16 -8.11
C ASN A 68 13.05 6.91 -7.61
N GLY A 69 13.78 5.80 -7.36
CA GLY A 69 13.37 4.80 -6.36
C GLY A 69 12.31 3.75 -6.73
N GLN A 70 12.23 3.28 -7.98
CA GLN A 70 11.30 2.19 -8.34
C GLN A 70 11.64 0.88 -7.60
N LEU A 71 10.67 0.35 -6.85
CA LEU A 71 10.72 -0.99 -6.28
C LEU A 71 10.20 -2.00 -7.30
N THR A 72 11.14 -2.69 -7.95
CA THR A 72 10.82 -3.80 -8.86
C THR A 72 10.46 -5.06 -8.06
N LEU A 73 9.18 -5.42 -8.02
CA LEU A 73 8.71 -6.73 -7.55
C LEU A 73 8.65 -7.72 -8.72
N SER A 74 9.83 -8.12 -9.22
CA SER A 74 9.89 -9.00 -10.37
C SER A 74 9.48 -10.44 -10.04
N LEU A 75 8.48 -10.98 -10.75
CA LEU A 75 8.15 -12.40 -10.76
C LEU A 75 9.24 -13.26 -11.43
N THR A 76 10.08 -12.66 -12.29
CA THR A 76 11.21 -13.32 -12.94
C THR A 76 12.42 -13.50 -12.02
N SER A 77 12.38 -13.03 -10.77
CA SER A 77 13.38 -13.32 -9.72
C SER A 77 12.96 -14.41 -8.73
N MET A 78 12.15 -15.39 -9.17
CA MET A 78 12.34 -16.76 -8.69
C MET A 78 13.60 -17.33 -9.36
N PRO A 79 14.51 -18.01 -8.63
CA PRO A 79 15.90 -18.16 -9.03
C PRO A 79 16.04 -18.93 -10.36
N ARG A 80 16.25 -18.19 -11.44
CA ARG A 80 17.40 -18.50 -12.29
C ARG A 80 18.56 -17.68 -11.76
N PRO A 81 19.76 -18.25 -11.64
CA PRO A 81 20.93 -17.51 -11.19
C PRO A 81 21.26 -16.49 -12.27
N LEU A 82 20.75 -15.27 -12.13
CA LEU A 82 21.42 -14.12 -12.70
C LEU A 82 22.49 -13.69 -11.68
N PRO A 83 23.73 -13.47 -12.10
CA PRO A 83 24.77 -12.92 -11.25
C PRO A 83 24.42 -11.44 -11.02
N GLY A 84 23.56 -11.17 -10.05
CA GLY A 84 23.03 -9.82 -9.84
C GLY A 84 22.14 -9.76 -8.61
N SER A 85 22.76 -9.41 -7.49
CA SER A 85 22.12 -8.87 -6.30
C SER A 85 21.09 -7.78 -6.62
N LEU A 86 19.95 -7.75 -5.92
CA LEU A 86 19.07 -6.58 -5.87
C LEU A 86 19.78 -5.48 -5.07
N VAL A 87 20.49 -4.58 -5.75
CA VAL A 87 21.24 -3.48 -5.13
C VAL A 87 20.54 -2.17 -5.44
N LEU A 88 20.11 -1.46 -4.39
CA LEU A 88 19.74 -0.06 -4.49
C LEU A 88 21.02 0.76 -4.28
N SER A 89 21.36 1.60 -5.26
CA SER A 89 22.53 2.48 -5.16
C SER A 89 22.36 3.47 -4.00
N SER A 90 23.48 3.96 -3.46
CA SER A 90 23.50 4.99 -2.41
C SER A 90 22.73 6.26 -2.80
N GLU A 91 22.54 6.50 -4.11
CA GLU A 91 21.81 7.65 -4.64
C GLU A 91 20.28 7.51 -4.52
N GLY A 92 19.73 6.28 -4.50
CA GLY A 92 18.29 6.03 -4.38
C GLY A 92 17.80 5.65 -2.98
N ALA A 93 18.71 5.41 -2.04
CA ALA A 93 18.46 4.64 -0.82
C ALA A 93 18.41 5.44 0.50
N THR A 94 18.79 6.73 0.47
CA THR A 94 19.13 7.55 1.67
C THR A 94 20.04 6.86 2.69
N ALA A 95 20.76 5.80 2.28
CA ALA A 95 21.78 5.10 3.04
C ALA A 95 23.16 5.41 2.45
N PRO A 96 24.19 5.67 3.29
CA PRO A 96 25.50 6.12 2.81
C PRO A 96 26.23 5.13 1.89
N THR A 97 25.79 3.87 1.83
CA THR A 97 26.40 2.78 1.06
C THR A 97 25.41 2.03 0.15
N GLY A 98 24.12 2.37 0.17
CA GLY A 98 23.05 1.63 -0.52
C GLY A 98 22.46 0.47 0.33
N TRP A 99 21.33 -0.09 -0.13
CA TRP A 99 20.68 -1.26 0.47
C TRP A 99 20.84 -2.49 -0.44
N ALA A 100 20.97 -3.67 0.16
CA ALA A 100 20.83 -4.94 -0.53
C ALA A 100 19.62 -5.69 0.02
N GLY A 101 18.72 -6.15 -0.87
CA GLY A 101 17.63 -7.05 -0.52
C GLY A 101 18.09 -8.50 -0.58
N ILE A 102 18.03 -9.22 0.54
CA ILE A 102 18.28 -10.66 0.57
C ILE A 102 16.94 -11.38 0.48
N ILE A 103 16.80 -12.26 -0.50
CA ILE A 103 15.69 -13.21 -0.57
C ILE A 103 16.06 -14.39 0.33
N ILE A 104 15.38 -14.53 1.46
CA ILE A 104 15.50 -15.71 2.31
C ILE A 104 14.37 -16.66 1.92
N THR A 105 14.73 -17.81 1.35
CA THR A 105 13.80 -18.93 1.14
C THR A 105 13.94 -19.90 2.30
N ALA A 106 12.84 -20.18 3.01
CA ALA A 106 12.79 -21.36 3.88
C ALA A 106 12.61 -22.60 2.99
N ASP A 107 13.36 -23.67 3.27
CA ASP A 107 13.37 -24.89 2.45
C ASP A 107 11.99 -25.60 2.35
N GLU A 108 11.01 -25.20 3.17
CA GLU A 108 9.72 -25.90 3.30
C GLU A 108 8.47 -25.01 3.21
N GLU A 109 8.57 -23.70 2.93
CA GLU A 109 7.41 -22.82 2.73
C GLU A 109 7.57 -21.90 1.51
N PRO A 110 6.48 -21.58 0.76
CA PRO A 110 6.50 -20.59 -0.32
C PRO A 110 6.52 -19.14 0.20
N ALA A 111 6.99 -18.93 1.44
CA ALA A 111 7.18 -17.60 2.01
C ALA A 111 8.61 -17.14 1.71
N PHE A 112 8.74 -16.01 1.02
CA PHE A 112 10.01 -15.30 0.92
C PHE A 112 9.94 -14.04 1.76
N ALA A 113 10.98 -13.81 2.55
CA ALA A 113 11.19 -12.53 3.22
C ALA A 113 12.26 -11.75 2.46
N ILE A 114 12.03 -10.44 2.27
CA ILE A 114 13.04 -9.50 1.80
C ILE A 114 13.60 -8.81 3.04
N ASP A 115 14.83 -9.17 3.43
CA ASP A 115 15.56 -8.47 4.49
C ASP A 115 16.43 -7.38 3.87
N PHE A 116 16.28 -6.14 4.36
CA PHE A 116 17.04 -4.98 3.88
C PHE A 116 18.25 -4.76 4.80
N THR A 117 19.46 -4.92 4.26
CA THR A 117 20.70 -4.72 5.03
C THR A 117 21.64 -3.72 4.35
N ASP A 118 22.52 -3.09 5.12
CA ASP A 118 23.57 -2.20 4.62
C ASP A 118 24.53 -2.99 3.70
N LEU A 119 24.87 -2.43 2.54
CA LEU A 119 25.73 -3.08 1.55
C LEU A 119 27.09 -3.53 2.12
N LYS A 120 27.66 -2.82 3.10
CA LYS A 120 28.92 -3.23 3.74
C LYS A 120 28.76 -4.46 4.62
N ASP A 121 27.61 -4.62 5.26
CA ASP A 121 27.31 -5.82 6.05
C ASP A 121 26.93 -6.99 5.15
N TYR A 122 26.28 -6.74 4.02
CA TYR A 122 26.05 -7.72 2.96
C TYR A 122 27.37 -8.35 2.47
N GLN A 123 28.35 -7.52 2.09
CA GLN A 123 29.67 -7.99 1.61
C GLN A 123 30.44 -8.78 2.67
N ARG A 124 30.22 -8.46 3.96
CA ARG A 124 30.87 -9.16 5.09
C ARG A 124 30.25 -10.53 5.35
N ARG A 125 28.96 -10.70 5.11
CA ARG A 125 28.19 -11.94 5.33
C ARG A 125 28.35 -12.98 4.21
N MET A 126 28.87 -12.58 3.04
CA MET A 126 29.07 -13.46 1.87
C MET A 126 30.56 -13.63 1.52
N PRO A 127 31.37 -14.34 2.33
CA PRO A 127 32.78 -14.50 2.03
C PRO A 127 32.98 -15.58 0.95
N ALA A 128 33.30 -15.13 -0.26
CA ALA A 128 33.84 -15.92 -1.38
C ALA A 128 32.93 -17.05 -1.95
N TRP A 129 31.97 -16.66 -2.78
CA TRP A 129 31.35 -17.56 -3.76
C TRP A 129 32.36 -17.93 -4.86
N LYS A 130 33.17 -18.97 -4.61
CA LYS A 130 34.01 -19.61 -5.64
C LYS A 130 33.16 -20.63 -6.39
N SER A 131 32.94 -20.37 -7.67
CA SER A 131 32.28 -21.26 -8.63
C SER A 131 32.86 -22.68 -8.60
N ARG A 132 32.09 -23.66 -8.14
CA ARG A 132 32.35 -25.09 -8.42
C ARG A 132 31.30 -25.57 -9.41
N GLY A 133 31.79 -26.02 -10.57
CA GLY A 133 30.99 -26.59 -11.64
C GLY A 133 30.20 -27.81 -11.18
N SER A 134 29.08 -28.03 -11.88
CA SER A 134 27.97 -28.96 -11.61
C SER A 134 27.04 -28.51 -10.48
N GLU A 135 26.33 -27.40 -10.70
CA GLU A 135 25.15 -27.04 -9.93
C GLU A 135 23.98 -27.98 -10.27
N PRO A 136 23.22 -28.48 -9.27
CA PRO A 136 21.95 -29.15 -9.53
C PRO A 136 21.03 -28.18 -10.25
N LYS A 137 20.53 -28.55 -11.44
CA LYS A 137 19.52 -27.75 -12.16
C LYS A 137 18.21 -27.82 -11.36
N PRO A 138 17.74 -26.73 -10.75
CA PRO A 138 16.38 -26.72 -10.21
C PRO A 138 15.43 -26.88 -11.40
N ALA A 139 14.48 -27.80 -11.29
CA ALA A 139 13.36 -27.86 -12.22
C ALA A 139 12.48 -26.62 -11.97
N SER A 140 12.85 -25.47 -12.56
CA SER A 140 12.05 -24.26 -12.46
C SER A 140 10.77 -24.50 -13.28
N ALA A 141 9.64 -24.64 -12.61
CA ALA A 141 8.36 -24.36 -13.25
C ALA A 141 8.45 -22.95 -13.86
N ALA A 142 7.79 -22.72 -14.98
CA ALA A 142 7.85 -21.43 -15.66
C ALA A 142 7.32 -20.35 -14.69
N ASN A 143 8.17 -19.36 -14.33
CA ASN A 143 7.89 -18.34 -13.31
C ASN A 143 6.89 -17.26 -13.77
N TYR A 144 5.98 -17.60 -14.67
CA TYR A 144 4.98 -16.70 -15.25
C TYR A 144 3.62 -16.97 -14.61
N ILE A 145 2.77 -15.95 -14.52
CA ILE A 145 1.35 -16.14 -14.21
C ILE A 145 0.65 -16.48 -15.53
N ALA A 146 0.23 -17.73 -15.70
CA ALA A 146 -0.46 -18.18 -16.90
C ALA A 146 -1.84 -17.49 -17.06
N PRO A 147 -2.40 -17.42 -18.27
CA PRO A 147 -3.77 -16.92 -18.49
C PRO A 147 -4.78 -17.58 -17.55
N GLY A 148 -5.54 -16.77 -16.80
CA GLY A 148 -6.51 -17.23 -15.81
C GLY A 148 -5.94 -17.65 -14.45
N GLU A 149 -4.61 -17.73 -14.31
CA GLU A 149 -3.96 -18.05 -13.03
C GLU A 149 -4.00 -16.85 -12.07
N THR A 150 -4.14 -17.14 -10.78
CA THR A 150 -3.94 -16.18 -9.69
C THR A 150 -2.73 -16.58 -8.87
N ARG A 151 -1.83 -15.63 -8.60
CA ARG A 151 -0.73 -15.80 -7.66
C ARG A 151 -0.84 -14.82 -6.51
N THR A 152 -0.48 -15.30 -5.32
CA THR A 152 -0.47 -14.56 -4.06
C THR A 152 0.92 -14.68 -3.41
N GLY A 153 1.12 -14.02 -2.28
CA GLY A 153 2.37 -14.10 -1.51
C GLY A 153 3.39 -13.02 -1.85
N PHE A 154 3.02 -12.03 -2.67
CA PHE A 154 3.86 -10.85 -2.89
C PHE A 154 3.67 -9.88 -1.74
N GLU A 155 4.74 -9.57 -1.02
CA GLU A 155 4.70 -8.63 0.09
C GLU A 155 5.65 -7.45 -0.12
N LEU A 156 5.21 -6.29 0.33
CA LEU A 156 6.01 -5.06 0.43
C LEU A 156 5.86 -4.50 1.85
N ILE A 157 6.97 -4.08 2.44
CA ILE A 157 6.98 -3.43 3.76
C ILE A 157 7.48 -2.00 3.59
N ALA A 158 6.69 -1.03 4.05
CA ALA A 158 7.00 0.38 4.01
C ALA A 158 7.02 0.97 5.43
N PRO A 159 7.78 2.05 5.69
CA PRO A 159 7.84 2.68 7.01
C PRO A 159 6.55 3.44 7.37
N ALA A 160 5.72 3.77 6.38
CA ALA A 160 4.44 4.46 6.55
C ALA A 160 3.51 4.12 5.38
N ILE A 161 2.25 4.55 5.46
CA ILE A 161 1.29 4.42 4.37
C ILE A 161 1.78 5.21 3.16
N ASP A 162 1.87 4.55 2.01
CA ASP A 162 2.12 5.16 0.71
C ASP A 162 0.98 4.84 -0.26
N VAL A 163 0.37 5.89 -0.80
CA VAL A 163 -0.74 5.79 -1.75
C VAL A 163 -0.30 5.14 -3.06
N GLU A 164 0.98 5.26 -3.46
CA GLU A 164 1.45 4.66 -4.70
C GLU A 164 1.33 3.13 -4.70
N TYR A 165 1.52 2.51 -3.53
CA TYR A 165 1.42 1.07 -3.32
C TYR A 165 -0.01 0.53 -3.27
N LEU A 166 -1.01 1.43 -3.23
CA LEU A 166 -2.43 1.10 -3.16
C LEU A 166 -3.16 1.26 -4.48
N HIS A 167 -2.60 2.02 -5.44
CA HIS A 167 -3.37 2.47 -6.60
C HIS A 167 -2.83 1.98 -7.94
N ASN A 168 -1.51 1.92 -8.13
CA ASN A 168 -0.94 1.73 -9.47
C ASN A 168 0.06 0.59 -9.52
N ALA A 169 -0.09 -0.22 -10.57
CA ALA A 169 0.84 -1.27 -10.95
C ALA A 169 1.11 -1.22 -12.46
N THR A 170 2.22 -1.81 -12.88
CA THR A 170 2.49 -2.09 -14.30
C THR A 170 2.74 -3.58 -14.44
N VAL A 171 2.04 -4.27 -15.34
CA VAL A 171 2.28 -5.68 -15.63
C VAL A 171 2.99 -5.83 -16.97
N PHE A 172 3.86 -6.82 -17.06
CA PHE A 172 4.68 -7.09 -18.25
C PHE A 172 4.44 -8.52 -18.72
N SER A 173 4.26 -8.69 -20.03
CA SER A 173 4.21 -10.01 -20.63
C SER A 173 5.59 -10.70 -20.60
N ASP A 174 5.63 -11.96 -20.99
CA ASP A 174 6.87 -12.70 -21.24
C ASP A 174 7.76 -12.11 -22.36
N LYS A 175 7.22 -11.18 -23.15
CA LYS A 175 7.89 -10.45 -24.23
C LYS A 175 8.09 -8.96 -23.91
N ASP A 176 8.02 -8.59 -22.64
CA ASP A 176 8.23 -7.23 -22.14
C ASP A 176 7.29 -6.16 -22.71
N VAL A 177 6.10 -6.57 -23.18
CA VAL A 177 5.01 -5.63 -23.47
C VAL A 177 4.35 -5.25 -22.14
N SER A 178 4.22 -3.97 -21.85
CA SER A 178 3.70 -3.48 -20.57
C SER A 178 2.27 -2.96 -20.64
N ALA A 179 1.55 -3.04 -19.53
CA ALA A 179 0.24 -2.41 -19.35
C ALA A 179 0.10 -1.85 -17.92
N SER A 180 -0.43 -0.65 -17.78
CA SER A 180 -0.80 -0.12 -16.47
C SER A 180 -2.07 -0.80 -15.95
N VAL A 181 -2.06 -1.16 -14.68
CA VAL A 181 -3.16 -1.83 -13.99
C VAL A 181 -3.47 -1.06 -12.71
N THR A 182 -4.75 -0.77 -12.48
CA THR A 182 -5.20 -0.19 -11.21
C THR A 182 -5.27 -1.29 -10.16
N ILE A 183 -4.65 -1.03 -9.01
CA ILE A 183 -4.72 -1.91 -7.85
C ILE A 183 -6.06 -1.70 -7.15
N GLN A 184 -6.71 -2.80 -6.80
CA GLN A 184 -7.94 -2.79 -6.03
C GLN A 184 -7.62 -3.00 -4.55
N ASN A 185 -7.93 -2.00 -3.73
CA ASN A 185 -7.84 -2.20 -2.29
C ASN A 185 -8.90 -3.21 -1.82
N ALA A 186 -8.45 -4.27 -1.15
CA ALA A 186 -9.30 -5.30 -0.58
C ALA A 186 -10.11 -4.76 0.61
N ASP A 187 -9.58 -3.74 1.29
CA ASP A 187 -10.23 -3.09 2.41
C ASP A 187 -10.74 -1.70 2.05
N LYS A 188 -12.00 -1.44 2.39
CA LYS A 188 -12.75 -0.24 2.02
C LYS A 188 -13.53 0.35 3.19
N GLN A 189 -13.40 -0.27 4.37
CA GLN A 189 -14.16 0.11 5.55
C GLN A 189 -13.27 1.00 6.41
N PRO A 190 -13.74 2.17 6.85
CA PRO A 190 -12.98 2.99 7.77
C PRO A 190 -12.87 2.35 9.17
N PRO A 191 -11.79 2.63 9.91
CA PRO A 191 -11.68 2.26 11.32
C PRO A 191 -12.87 2.77 12.15
N ASN A 192 -13.36 1.92 13.05
CA ASN A 192 -14.32 2.33 14.07
C ASN A 192 -13.59 2.98 15.26
N VAL A 193 -13.87 4.26 15.50
CA VAL A 193 -13.27 5.05 16.59
C VAL A 193 -14.31 5.32 17.68
N GLY A 194 -14.33 4.47 18.70
CA GLY A 194 -15.11 4.67 19.91
C GLY A 194 -14.36 5.57 20.90
N LEU A 195 -14.88 6.77 21.15
CA LEU A 195 -14.31 7.68 22.15
C LEU A 195 -15.39 8.07 23.17
N GLN A 196 -15.17 7.68 24.42
CA GLN A 196 -16.02 8.03 25.55
C GLN A 196 -15.19 8.79 26.59
N GLY A 197 -15.81 9.68 27.34
CA GLY A 197 -15.10 10.40 28.38
C GLY A 197 -15.98 10.88 29.52
N LYS A 198 -15.32 11.28 30.60
CA LYS A 198 -15.90 11.92 31.77
C LYS A 198 -15.08 13.15 32.11
N VAL A 199 -15.75 14.14 32.69
CA VAL A 199 -15.13 15.41 33.06
C VAL A 199 -15.38 15.67 34.53
N GLN A 200 -14.30 15.90 35.28
CA GLN A 200 -14.36 16.38 36.65
C GLN A 200 -13.81 17.81 36.70
N GLN A 201 -14.60 18.73 37.27
CA GLN A 201 -14.17 20.10 37.47
C GLN A 201 -13.46 20.23 38.82
N VAL A 202 -12.22 20.72 38.81
CA VAL A 202 -11.39 20.97 40.01
C VAL A 202 -10.85 22.40 39.93
N GLY A 203 -11.54 23.33 40.59
CA GLY A 203 -11.19 24.75 40.54
C GLY A 203 -11.29 25.31 39.11
N GLN A 204 -10.19 25.82 38.58
CA GLN A 204 -10.11 26.35 37.21
C GLN A 204 -9.62 25.33 36.17
N GLN A 205 -9.63 24.03 36.51
CA GLN A 205 -9.16 22.95 35.65
C GLN A 205 -10.25 21.90 35.47
N GLY A 206 -10.42 21.41 34.25
CA GLY A 206 -11.16 20.19 33.95
C GLY A 206 -10.20 19.02 33.84
N ILE A 207 -10.39 18.00 34.67
CA ILE A 207 -9.72 16.71 34.55
C ILE A 207 -10.59 15.85 33.63
N ILE A 208 -10.02 15.40 32.52
CA ILE A 208 -10.69 14.63 31.49
C ILE A 208 -10.15 13.21 31.53
N GLU A 209 -11.03 12.25 31.74
CA GLU A 209 -10.72 10.82 31.62
C GLU A 209 -11.42 10.28 30.39
N THR A 210 -10.70 9.60 29.49
CA THR A 210 -11.28 9.02 28.29
C THR A 210 -10.96 7.55 28.13
N LYS A 211 -11.88 6.85 27.45
CA LYS A 211 -11.70 5.49 26.94
C LYS A 211 -11.76 5.58 25.42
N LEU A 212 -10.59 5.43 24.80
CA LEU A 212 -10.43 5.30 23.35
C LEU A 212 -10.39 3.82 22.98
N ASN A 213 -11.20 3.43 22.00
CA ASN A 213 -11.18 2.13 21.37
C ASN A 213 -11.14 2.34 19.85
N VAL A 214 -10.04 1.95 19.21
CA VAL A 214 -9.89 1.97 17.75
C VAL A 214 -9.82 0.53 17.28
N THR A 215 -10.71 0.16 16.37
CA THR A 215 -10.77 -1.19 15.80
C THR A 215 -11.05 -1.09 14.32
N ASP A 216 -10.52 -2.02 13.55
CA ASP A 216 -10.76 -2.13 12.12
C ASP A 216 -10.94 -3.62 11.73
N ASN A 217 -11.58 -3.87 10.58
CA ASN A 217 -11.88 -5.23 10.09
C ASN A 217 -10.67 -5.95 9.50
N VAL A 218 -9.67 -5.22 9.01
CA VAL A 218 -8.50 -5.78 8.31
C VAL A 218 -7.21 -5.38 9.00
N ASP A 219 -7.09 -4.12 9.40
CA ASP A 219 -5.90 -3.57 10.04
C ASP A 219 -5.99 -3.67 11.57
N PRO A 220 -5.20 -4.53 12.23
CA PRO A 220 -5.32 -4.73 13.67
C PRO A 220 -4.85 -3.53 14.50
N ALA A 221 -4.12 -2.58 13.91
CA ALA A 221 -3.54 -1.45 14.63
C ALA A 221 -3.54 -0.16 13.81
N PRO A 222 -4.71 0.43 13.48
CA PRO A 222 -4.79 1.67 12.73
C PRO A 222 -4.03 2.80 13.45
N GLU A 223 -3.29 3.58 12.68
CA GLU A 223 -2.65 4.80 13.19
C GLU A 223 -3.71 5.83 13.56
N HIS A 224 -3.44 6.68 14.54
CA HIS A 224 -4.38 7.74 14.88
C HIS A 224 -3.71 9.03 15.33
N VAL A 225 -4.38 10.14 15.02
CA VAL A 225 -4.00 11.49 15.41
C VAL A 225 -5.09 12.12 16.27
N VAL A 226 -4.65 12.98 17.19
CA VAL A 226 -5.52 13.60 18.18
C VAL A 226 -5.51 15.11 17.98
N SER A 227 -6.70 15.70 18.02
CA SER A 227 -6.87 17.15 18.05
C SER A 227 -7.80 17.55 19.19
N LEU A 228 -7.55 18.73 19.75
CA LEU A 228 -8.37 19.31 20.79
C LEU A 228 -8.73 20.73 20.37
N THR A 229 -10.02 21.02 20.27
CA THR A 229 -10.51 22.36 19.97
C THR A 229 -11.29 22.92 21.15
N ARG A 230 -11.34 24.25 21.21
CA ARG A 230 -12.19 25.01 22.11
C ARG A 230 -13.07 25.95 21.29
N SER A 231 -14.34 26.08 21.67
CA SER A 231 -15.29 27.02 21.07
C SER A 231 -16.12 27.72 22.14
N ASP A 232 -16.87 28.73 21.73
CA ASP A 232 -17.90 29.33 22.57
C ASP A 232 -19.07 28.36 22.78
N ALA A 233 -19.46 28.08 24.02
CA ALA A 233 -20.49 27.07 24.30
C ALA A 233 -21.90 27.52 23.87
N ALA A 234 -22.16 28.82 23.81
CA ALA A 234 -23.48 29.34 23.46
C ALA A 234 -23.68 29.44 21.94
N THR A 235 -22.62 29.79 21.21
CA THR A 235 -22.71 30.09 19.77
C THR A 235 -22.00 29.07 18.89
N GLY A 236 -21.12 28.22 19.44
CA GLY A 236 -20.20 27.39 18.69
C GLY A 236 -19.11 28.17 17.94
N ALA A 237 -19.11 29.50 18.02
CA ALA A 237 -18.19 30.37 17.31
C ALA A 237 -16.81 30.44 17.98
N ASN A 238 -15.82 30.98 17.26
CA ASN A 238 -14.41 31.11 17.68
C ASN A 238 -13.77 29.77 18.06
N VAL A 239 -13.59 28.90 17.05
CA VAL A 239 -12.89 27.63 17.20
C VAL A 239 -11.38 27.90 17.30
N GLU A 240 -10.80 27.57 18.44
CA GLU A 240 -9.36 27.62 18.70
C GLU A 240 -8.81 26.20 18.76
N GLN A 241 -7.75 25.94 18.01
CA GLN A 241 -6.99 24.70 18.09
C GLN A 241 -6.05 24.76 19.29
N LEU A 242 -6.22 23.86 20.25
CA LEU A 242 -5.34 23.72 21.40
C LEU A 242 -4.26 22.68 21.12
N THR A 243 -3.18 22.72 21.92
CA THR A 243 -2.18 21.65 21.91
C THR A 243 -2.85 20.31 22.26
N PRO A 244 -2.74 19.28 21.41
CA PRO A 244 -3.30 17.97 21.71
C PRO A 244 -2.68 17.38 22.98
N PRO A 245 -3.45 16.62 23.77
CA PRO A 245 -2.91 15.97 24.95
C PRO A 245 -1.90 14.87 24.55
N LYS A 246 -0.76 14.81 25.26
CA LYS A 246 0.23 13.73 25.06
C LYS A 246 -0.33 12.35 25.44
N ASN A 247 -1.23 12.32 26.43
CA ASN A 247 -1.93 11.12 26.86
C ASN A 247 -3.43 11.35 26.73
N VAL A 248 -4.08 10.57 25.86
CA VAL A 248 -5.52 10.68 25.61
C VAL A 248 -6.35 10.14 26.78
N ARG A 249 -5.82 9.16 27.54
CA ARG A 249 -6.56 8.50 28.63
C ARG A 249 -6.90 9.45 29.77
N GLU A 250 -5.97 10.33 30.10
CA GLU A 250 -6.18 11.34 31.14
C GLU A 250 -5.37 12.60 30.82
N PHE A 251 -6.04 13.75 30.82
CA PHE A 251 -5.40 15.04 30.62
C PHE A 251 -6.18 16.17 31.30
N ARG A 252 -5.54 17.34 31.39
CA ARG A 252 -6.11 18.53 32.01
C ARG A 252 -6.29 19.63 30.99
N VAL A 253 -7.39 20.36 31.11
CA VAL A 253 -7.64 21.58 30.33
C VAL A 253 -8.06 22.72 31.25
N PRO A 254 -7.75 23.97 30.90
CA PRO A 254 -8.33 25.12 31.59
C PRO A 254 -9.87 25.08 31.50
N ALA A 255 -10.55 25.23 32.64
CA ALA A 255 -12.01 25.25 32.70
C ALA A 255 -12.54 26.69 32.56
N ILE A 256 -12.43 27.26 31.36
CA ILE A 256 -12.89 28.64 31.09
C ILE A 256 -14.42 28.67 30.99
N PRO A 257 -15.14 29.36 31.90
CA PRO A 257 -16.61 29.37 31.91
C PRO A 257 -17.22 29.77 30.57
N GLY A 258 -18.30 29.10 30.18
CA GLY A 258 -18.99 29.35 28.91
C GLY A 258 -18.25 28.87 27.67
N LYS A 259 -17.19 28.05 27.81
CA LYS A 259 -16.51 27.40 26.69
C LYS A 259 -16.88 25.93 26.56
N ALA A 260 -16.88 25.46 25.31
CA ALA A 260 -17.02 24.08 24.94
C ALA A 260 -15.68 23.58 24.39
N TYR A 261 -15.41 22.29 24.59
CA TYR A 261 -14.21 21.61 24.16
C TYR A 261 -14.60 20.37 23.38
N THR A 262 -13.86 20.07 22.32
CA THR A 262 -14.04 18.85 21.53
C THR A 262 -12.70 18.18 21.33
N LEU A 263 -12.56 16.98 21.88
CA LEU A 263 -11.47 16.06 21.57
C LEU A 263 -11.89 15.24 20.34
N THR A 264 -11.11 15.32 19.27
CA THR A 264 -11.33 14.54 18.04
C THR A 264 -10.14 13.60 17.85
N VAL A 265 -10.44 12.31 17.67
CA VAL A 265 -9.47 11.28 17.28
C VAL A 265 -9.81 10.85 15.87
N THR A 266 -8.84 10.97 14.97
CA THR A 266 -8.94 10.46 13.60
C THR A 266 -8.02 9.27 13.48
N ALA A 267 -8.56 8.09 13.16
CA ALA A 267 -7.78 6.90 12.88
C ALA A 267 -7.72 6.64 11.37
N ILE A 268 -6.58 6.17 10.88
CA ILE A 268 -6.33 5.84 9.48
C ILE A 268 -5.80 4.40 9.45
N ASP A 269 -6.47 3.51 8.72
CA ASP A 269 -5.95 2.17 8.48
C ASP A 269 -4.83 2.18 7.44
N ALA A 270 -4.09 1.08 7.34
CA ALA A 270 -3.03 0.91 6.35
C ALA A 270 -3.50 1.00 4.88
N SER A 271 -4.81 0.89 4.67
CA SER A 271 -5.52 0.99 3.39
C SER A 271 -5.89 2.43 3.02
N GLY A 272 -5.64 3.39 3.91
CA GLY A 272 -5.94 4.81 3.74
C GLY A 272 -7.38 5.22 4.08
N ASN A 273 -8.22 4.32 4.59
CA ASN A 273 -9.56 4.70 5.03
C ASN A 273 -9.49 5.40 6.40
N ALA A 274 -10.31 6.42 6.61
CA ALA A 274 -10.26 7.27 7.80
C ALA A 274 -11.55 7.26 8.62
N GLY A 275 -11.44 6.92 9.90
CA GLY A 275 -12.51 6.95 10.90
C GLY A 275 -12.34 8.08 11.91
N VAL A 276 -13.45 8.59 12.46
CA VAL A 276 -13.40 9.73 13.40
C VAL A 276 -14.28 9.49 14.62
N GLY A 277 -13.70 9.66 15.81
CA GLY A 277 -14.40 9.68 17.10
C GLY A 277 -14.31 11.04 17.76
N ARG A 278 -15.39 11.48 18.42
CA ARG A 278 -15.45 12.78 19.10
C ARG A 278 -16.00 12.66 20.51
N PHE A 279 -15.40 13.39 21.43
CA PHE A 279 -15.90 13.59 22.78
C PHE A 279 -15.95 15.09 23.06
N SER A 280 -17.12 15.60 23.45
CA SER A 280 -17.32 17.02 23.71
C SER A 280 -17.86 17.27 25.10
N TRP A 281 -17.43 18.36 25.72
CA TRP A 281 -17.93 18.82 27.01
C TRP A 281 -17.95 20.34 27.05
N SER A 282 -18.76 20.89 27.95
CA SER A 282 -18.81 22.32 28.20
C SER A 282 -18.57 22.61 29.68
N THR A 283 -17.99 23.79 29.92
CA THR A 283 -17.91 24.35 31.26
C THR A 283 -19.15 25.23 31.48
N PRO A 284 -19.85 25.09 32.61
CA PRO A 284 -21.02 25.92 32.88
C PRO A 284 -20.64 27.40 32.90
N THR A 285 -21.54 28.24 32.37
CA THR A 285 -21.45 29.69 32.54
C THR A 285 -21.60 30.00 34.02
N ARG A 286 -20.79 30.93 34.55
CA ARG A 286 -20.94 31.37 35.95
C ARG A 286 -22.34 31.99 36.08
N SER A 287 -23.22 31.35 36.85
CA SER A 287 -24.53 31.94 37.15
C SER A 287 -24.30 33.28 37.84
N THR A 288 -24.71 34.37 37.21
CA THR A 288 -24.90 35.66 37.88
C THR A 288 -26.22 35.57 38.64
N GLU A 289 -26.28 34.77 39.70
CA GLU A 289 -27.39 34.85 40.64
C GLU A 289 -27.23 36.20 41.39
N PRO A 290 -28.19 37.13 41.31
CA PRO A 290 -28.10 38.38 42.05
C PRO A 290 -28.06 38.05 43.56
N PRO A 291 -27.34 38.84 44.38
CA PRO A 291 -27.30 38.59 45.82
C PRO A 291 -28.73 38.60 46.36
N LYS A 292 -29.12 37.51 47.04
CA LYS A 292 -30.37 37.45 47.80
C LYS A 292 -30.32 38.57 48.83
N LYS A 293 -31.23 39.54 48.69
CA LYS A 293 -31.47 40.59 49.68
C LYS A 293 -32.12 40.00 50.92
#